data_AF-A0A528ALT0-F1
#
_entry.id   AF-A0A528ALT0-F1
#
_cell.length_a   1.000
_cell.length_b   1.000
_cell.length_c   1.000
_cell.angle_alpha   90.00
_cell.angle_beta   90.00
_cell.angle_gamma   90.00
#
_symmetry.space_group_name_H-M   'P 1'
#
loop_
_entity.id
_entity.type
_entity.pdbx_description
1 polymer ?
#
loop_
_entity_poly.entity_id
_entity_poly.type
_entity_poly.pdbx_seq_one_letter_code
_entity_poly.pdbx_strand_id
1 'polypeptide(L)' 'MDDHRADVAVIMGSQSDWATMRHAAETLEALGIPHKRLIVSAHRTPDRLYDFAKGAKAAGFRV' A
#
# COMPACT_ATOMS: atom_id res chain seq x y z
N MET A 1 -17.04 17.30 0.73
CA MET A 1 -15.59 17.37 0.46
C MET A 1 -15.16 15.93 0.31
N ASP A 2 -15.00 15.46 -0.92
CA ASP A 2 -14.64 14.08 -1.22
C ASP A 2 -13.28 13.77 -0.59
N ASP A 3 -13.33 13.07 0.55
CA ASP A 3 -12.16 12.55 1.23
C ASP A 3 -11.55 11.48 0.33
N HIS A 4 -10.68 11.89 -0.59
CA HIS A 4 -9.79 11.02 -1.36
C HIS A 4 -8.75 10.40 -0.42
N ARG A 5 -9.21 9.72 0.63
CA ARG A 5 -8.39 8.78 1.39
C ARG A 5 -7.90 7.75 0.39
N ALA A 6 -6.60 7.50 0.41
CA ALA A 6 -6.04 6.38 -0.34
C ALA A 6 -6.73 5.11 0.15
N ASP A 7 -7.62 4.57 -0.67
CA ASP A 7 -8.40 3.40 -0.32
C ASP A 7 -7.50 2.19 -0.24
N VAL A 8 -6.55 2.03 -1.16
CA VAL A 8 -5.73 0.83 -1.21
C VAL A 8 -4.26 1.14 -0.88
N ALA A 9 -3.61 0.23 -0.15
CA ALA A 9 -2.16 0.26 0.05
C ALA A 9 -1.49 -0.92 -0.68
N VAL A 10 -0.66 -0.61 -1.67
CA VAL A 10 0.22 -1.58 -2.34
C VAL A 10 1.53 -1.64 -1.58
N ILE A 11 1.71 -2.66 -0.73
CA ILE A 11 2.94 -2.87 0.03
C ILE A 11 3.86 -3.88 -0.64
N MET A 12 5.17 -3.67 -0.53
CA MET A 12 6.18 -4.56 -1.09
C MET A 12 7.42 -4.67 -0.19
N GLY A 13 8.16 -5.77 -0.28
CA GLY A 13 9.28 -6.04 0.61
C GLY A 13 10.55 -5.26 0.29
N SER A 14 10.70 -4.82 -0.96
CA SER A 14 11.90 -4.19 -1.51
C SER A 14 11.60 -3.35 -2.74
N GLN A 15 12.57 -2.53 -3.17
CA GLN A 15 12.45 -1.78 -4.43
C GLN A 15 12.45 -2.71 -5.65
N SER A 16 13.16 -3.84 -5.61
CA SER A 16 13.20 -4.81 -6.71
C SER A 16 11.83 -5.44 -6.98
N ASP A 17 10.96 -5.55 -5.96
CA ASP A 17 9.59 -6.06 -6.13
C ASP A 17 8.71 -5.12 -6.98
N TRP A 18 9.11 -3.85 -7.13
CA TRP A 18 8.33 -2.86 -7.88
C TRP A 18 8.10 -3.25 -9.33
N ALA A 19 9.05 -3.96 -9.96
CA ALA A 19 8.91 -4.44 -11.33
C ALA A 19 7.63 -5.29 -11.52
N THR A 20 7.24 -6.04 -10.49
CA THR A 20 6.01 -6.84 -10.44
C THR A 20 4.84 -6.06 -9.85
N MET A 21 5.05 -5.39 -8.72
CA MET A 21 3.96 -4.74 -7.96
C MET A 21 3.37 -3.51 -8.66
N ARG A 22 4.09 -2.92 -9.64
CA ARG A 22 3.57 -1.79 -10.43
C ARG A 22 2.28 -2.10 -11.16
N HIS A 23 2.06 -3.34 -11.60
CA HIS A 23 0.86 -3.72 -12.34
C HIS A 23 -0.42 -3.56 -11.50
N ALA A 24 -0.33 -3.78 -10.19
CA ALA A 24 -1.44 -3.50 -9.27
C ALA A 24 -1.73 -2.00 -9.18
N ALA A 25 -0.69 -1.18 -9.03
CA ALA A 25 -0.82 0.28 -8.96
C ALA A 25 -1.38 0.88 -10.27
N GLU A 26 -0.86 0.44 -11.42
CA GLU A 26 -1.32 0.83 -12.77
C GLU A 26 -2.81 0.46 -12.97
N THR A 27 -3.22 -0.72 -12.49
CA THR A 27 -4.63 -1.15 -12.55
C THR A 27 -5.53 -0.26 -11.69
N LEU A 28 -5.12 0.04 -10.45
CA LEU A 28 -5.87 0.92 -9.55
C LEU A 28 -5.98 2.34 -10.13
N GLU A 29 -4.90 2.85 -10.73
CA GLU A 29 -4.89 4.14 -11.42
C GLU A 29 -5.86 4.17 -12.61
N ALA A 30 -5.87 3.13 -13.45
CA ALA A 30 -6.79 3.01 -14.58
C ALA A 30 -8.27 2.95 -14.15
N LEU A 31 -8.54 2.42 -12.95
CA LEU A 31 -9.88 2.37 -12.35
C LEU A 31 -10.25 3.64 -11.57
N GLY A 32 -9.33 4.60 -11.45
CA GLY A 32 -9.53 5.82 -10.67
C GLY A 32 -9.59 5.57 -9.15
N ILE A 33 -9.01 4.47 -8.67
CA ILE A 33 -8.98 4.13 -7.24
C ILE A 33 -7.74 4.75 -6.58
N PRO A 34 -7.90 5.66 -5.61
CA PRO A 34 -6.79 6.25 -4.88
C PRO A 34 -5.99 5.17 -4.13
N HIS A 35 -4.67 5.19 -4.27
CA HIS A 35 -3.81 4.21 -3.63
C HIS A 35 -2.46 4.78 -3.18
N LYS A 36 -1.81 4.09 -2.24
CA LYS A 36 -0.44 4.37 -1.79
C LYS A 36 0.47 3.19 -2.08
N ARG A 37 1.75 3.47 -2.33
CA ARG A 37 2.79 2.46 -2.57
C ARG A 37 3.84 2.58 -1.47
N LEU A 38 4.14 1.50 -0.77
CA LEU A 38 5.03 1.51 0.39
C LEU A 38 5.99 0.32 0.37
N ILE A 39 7.24 0.53 0.80
CA ILE A 39 8.20 -0.55 1.08
C ILE A 39 8.12 -0.91 2.56
N VAL A 40 7.58 -2.10 2.84
CA VAL A 40 7.37 -2.68 4.17
C VAL A 40 7.93 -4.10 4.16
N SER A 41 9.15 -4.27 4.68
CA SER A 41 9.86 -5.55 4.64
C SER A 41 9.60 -6.35 5.91
N ALA A 42 8.95 -7.51 5.77
CA ALA A 42 8.70 -8.40 6.91
C ALA A 42 9.96 -8.80 7.68
N HIS A 43 11.07 -9.04 6.96
CA HIS A 43 12.32 -9.52 7.57
C HIS A 43 13.25 -8.40 8.03
N ARG A 44 13.32 -7.28 7.30
CA ARG A 44 14.28 -6.19 7.61
C ARG A 44 13.69 -5.15 8.54
N THR A 45 12.38 -4.93 8.49
CA THR A 45 11.67 -3.94 9.29
C THR A 45 10.36 -4.53 9.85
N PRO A 46 10.45 -5.59 10.69
CA PRO A 46 9.27 -6.28 11.22
C PRO A 46 8.34 -5.33 12.00
N ASP A 47 8.90 -4.39 12.79
CA ASP A 47 8.09 -3.43 13.54
C ASP A 47 7.27 -2.52 12.61
N ARG A 48 7.87 -2.07 11.50
CA ARG A 48 7.14 -1.29 10.47
C ARG A 48 5.99 -2.10 9.87
N LEU A 49 6.17 -3.41 9.67
CA LEU A 49 5.09 -4.29 9.20
C LEU A 49 3.96 -4.36 10.23
N TYR A 50 4.28 -4.58 11.51
CA TYR A 50 3.28 -4.64 12.56
C TYR A 50 2.54 -3.31 12.73
N ASP A 51 3.25 -2.20 12.75
CA ASP A 51 2.67 -0.86 12.87
C ASP A 51 1.75 -0.55 11.70
N PHE A 52 2.19 -0.85 10.47
CA PHE A 52 1.37 -0.70 9.29
C PHE A 52 0.10 -1.56 9.37
N ALA A 53 0.23 -2.85 9.66
CA ALA A 53 -0.89 -3.78 9.68
C ALA A 53 -1.91 -3.43 10.77
N LYS A 54 -1.46 -3.06 11.97
CA LYS A 54 -2.33 -2.64 13.08
C LYS A 54 -3.01 -1.30 12.80
N GLY A 55 -2.31 -0.36 12.16
CA GLY A 55 -2.81 0.97 11.86
C GLY A 55 -3.67 1.07 10.60
N ALA A 56 -3.58 0.10 9.68
CA ALA A 56 -4.13 0.25 8.32
C ALA A 56 -5.63 0.57 8.28
N LYS A 57 -6.43 -0.16 9.06
CA LYS A 57 -7.88 0.07 9.15
C LYS A 57 -8.21 1.43 9.75
N ALA A 58 -7.50 1.84 10.80
CA ALA A 58 -7.69 3.15 11.43
C ALA A 58 -7.27 4.30 10.50
N ALA A 59 -6.25 4.07 9.65
CA ALA A 59 -5.82 4.99 8.60
C ALA A 59 -6.80 5.06 7.41
N GLY A 60 -7.85 4.23 7.39
CA GLY A 60 -8.89 4.23 6.36
C GLY A 60 -8.57 3.40 5.12
N PHE A 61 -7.52 2.57 5.15
CA PHE A 61 -7.27 1.64 4.06
C PHE A 61 -8.35 0.54 3.99
N ARG A 62 -8.65 0.14 2.77
CA ARG A 62 -9.63 -0.82 2.28
C ARG A 62 -8.94 -1.69 1.21
N VAL A 63 -9.52 -2.85 0.90
CA VAL A 63 -9.05 -3.77 -0.15
C VAL A 63 -10.27 -4.24 -0.93
#